data_AF-A0A6G2QX73-F1
#
_entry.id   AF-A0A6G2QX73-F1
#
_cell.length_a   1.000
_cell.length_b   1.000
_cell.length_c   1.000
_cell.angle_alpha   90.00
_cell.angle_beta   90.00
_cell.angle_gamma   90.00
#
_symmetry.space_group_name_H-M   'P 1'
#
loop_
_entity.id
_entity.type
_entity.pdbx_description
1 polymer ?
#
loop_
_entity_poly.entity_id
_entity_poly.type
_entity_poly.pdbx_seq_one_letter_code
_entity_poly.pdbx_strand_id
1 'polypeptide(L)' 'MNLSLGVKVLVVIICALASVIIGMVAGLLNHDPGTPKRKSVIFGGGVFGGSLTLAVMVLSALGVL' A
#
# COMPACT_ATOMS: atom_id res chain seq x y z
N MET A 1 0.09 -11.44 -18.41
CA MET A 1 1.45 -11.26 -18.99
C MET A 1 2.32 -12.47 -18.65
N ASN A 2 3.12 -13.01 -19.58
CA ASN A 2 4.03 -14.15 -19.29
C ASN A 2 5.33 -13.67 -18.63
N LEU A 3 5.21 -13.15 -17.40
CA LEU A 3 6.36 -12.74 -16.59
C LEU A 3 6.87 -13.93 -15.77
N SER A 4 8.20 -14.05 -15.68
CA SER A 4 8.85 -15.02 -14.79
C SER A 4 8.37 -14.84 -13.34
N LEU A 5 8.26 -15.96 -12.62
CA LEU A 5 7.72 -16.02 -11.25
C LEU A 5 8.49 -15.08 -10.30
N GLY A 6 9.81 -14.94 -10.50
CA GLY A 6 10.63 -13.99 -9.74
C GLY A 6 10.26 -12.52 -9.99
N VAL A 7 9.91 -12.16 -11.23
CA VAL A 7 9.47 -10.80 -11.57
C VAL A 7 8.09 -10.51 -10.99
N LYS A 8 7.17 -11.49 -11.02
CA LYS A 8 5.84 -11.35 -10.39
C LYS A 8 5.97 -11.03 -8.90
N VAL A 9 6.80 -11.80 -8.17
CA VAL A 9 7.05 -11.60 -6.74
C VAL A 9 7.70 -10.23 -6.49
N LEU A 10 8.68 -9.83 -7.30
CA LEU A 10 9.33 -8.53 -7.16
C LEU A 10 8.34 -7.36 -7.33
N VAL A 11 7.43 -7.43 -8.31
CA VAL A 11 6.40 -6.40 -8.52
C VAL A 11 5.43 -6.33 -7.34
N VAL A 12 5.02 -7.47 -6.78
CA VAL A 12 4.17 -7.51 -5.59
C VAL A 12 4.87 -6.86 -4.40
N ILE A 13 6.15 -7.15 -4.18
CA ILE A 13 6.94 -6.57 -3.10
C ILE A 13 7.06 -5.04 -3.29
N ILE A 14 7.31 -4.57 -4.51
CA ILE A 14 7.37 -3.13 -4.81
C ILE A 14 6.02 -2.46 -4.53
N CYS A 15 4.90 -3.07 -4.93
CA CYS A 15 3.57 -2.54 -4.62
C CYS A 15 3.31 -2.49 -3.11
N ALA A 16 3.74 -3.51 -2.36
CA ALA A 16 3.61 -3.53 -0.91
C ALA A 16 4.44 -2.41 -0.26
N LEU A 17 5.71 -2.26 -0.65
CA LEU A 17 6.58 -1.20 -0.15
C LEU A 17 6.04 0.20 -0.49
N ALA A 18 5.52 0.40 -1.70
CA ALA A 18 4.89 1.66 -2.10
C ALA A 18 3.64 1.95 -1.24
N SER A 19 2.80 0.94 -0.99
CA SER A 19 1.62 1.07 -0.12
C SER A 19 2.00 1.46 1.32
N VAL A 20 3.12 0.92 1.83
CA VAL A 20 3.66 1.29 3.16
C VAL A 20 4.05 2.76 3.21
N ILE A 21 4.72 3.27 2.17
CA ILE A 21 5.11 4.68 2.07
C ILE A 21 3.85 5.57 2.02
N ILE A 22 2.85 5.20 1.21
CA ILE A 22 1.60 5.95 1.10
C ILE A 22 0.86 5.99 2.44
N GLY A 23 0.78 4.86 3.15
CA GLY A 23 0.19 4.77 4.48
C GLY A 23 0.91 5.65 5.51
N MET A 24 2.25 5.67 5.49
CA MET A 24 3.05 6.54 6.36
C MET A 24 2.83 8.02 6.06
N VAL A 25 2.88 8.42 4.78
CA VAL A 25 2.65 9.82 4.37
C VAL A 25 1.24 10.26 4.74
N ALA A 26 0.23 9.43 4.52
CA ALA A 26 -1.15 9.75 4.88
C ALA A 26 -1.35 9.88 6.40
N GLY A 27 -0.69 9.03 7.19
CA GLY A 27 -0.68 9.15 8.65
C GLY A 27 -0.03 10.46 9.11
N LEU A 28 1.09 10.85 8.51
CA LEU A 28 1.80 12.10 8.81
C LEU A 28 1.00 13.34 8.39
N LEU A 29 0.37 13.31 7.21
CA LEU A 29 -0.44 14.42 6.71
C LEU A 29 -1.69 14.65 7.57
N ASN A 30 -2.20 13.59 8.18
CA ASN A 30 -3.34 13.63 9.11
C ASN A 30 -2.92 13.91 10.57
N HIS A 31 -1.66 14.29 10.81
CA HIS A 31 -1.18 14.61 12.15
C HIS A 31 -1.35 16.10 12.45
N ASP A 32 -2.44 16.44 13.13
CA ASP A 32 -2.62 17.72 13.81
C ASP A 32 -1.93 17.72 15.19
N PRO A 33 -1.37 18.86 15.67
CA PRO A 33 -0.67 18.95 16.96
C PRO A 33 -1.51 18.56 18.19
N GLY A 34 -2.83 18.42 18.06
CA GLY A 34 -3.74 17.92 19.10
C GLY A 34 -4.28 16.50 18.89
N THR A 35 -3.92 15.81 17.79
CA THR A 35 -4.48 14.47 17.50
C THR A 35 -3.73 13.36 18.24
N PRO A 36 -4.45 12.46 18.92
CA PRO A 36 -3.85 11.26 19.49
C PRO A 36 -3.15 10.46 18.39
N LYS A 37 -1.88 10.07 18.61
CA LYS A 37 -1.08 9.26 17.67
C LYS A 37 -1.84 8.03 17.14
N ARG A 38 -2.73 7.47 17.97
CA ARG A 38 -3.62 6.36 17.62
C ARG A 38 -4.49 6.64 16.39
N LYS A 39 -5.09 7.84 16.26
CA LYS A 39 -5.97 8.17 15.11
C LYS A 39 -5.20 8.24 13.80
N SER A 40 -4.02 8.83 13.82
CA SER A 40 -3.11 8.91 12.67
C SER A 40 -2.65 7.52 12.21
N VAL A 41 -2.32 6.63 13.15
CA VAL A 41 -1.91 5.24 12.83
C VAL A 41 -3.06 4.43 12.22
N ILE A 42 -4.28 4.54 12.74
CA ILE A 42 -5.44 3.82 12.19
C ILE A 42 -5.76 4.31 10.77
N PHE A 43 -5.66 5.62 10.55
CA PHE A 43 -5.84 6.22 9.23
C PHE A 43 -4.77 5.75 8.23
N GLY A 44 -3.49 5.83 8.61
CA GLY A 44 -2.39 5.34 7.77
C GLY A 44 -2.48 3.85 7.47
N GLY A 45 -2.92 3.03 8.44
CA GLY A 45 -3.18 1.60 8.25
C GLY A 45 -4.33 1.31 7.27
N GLY A 46 -5.40 2.09 7.32
CA GLY A 46 -6.50 2.00 6.34
C GLY A 46 -6.06 2.37 4.92
N VAL A 47 -5.24 3.42 4.79
CA VAL A 47 -4.68 3.83 3.50
C VAL A 47 -3.71 2.78 2.95
N PHE A 48 -2.87 2.18 3.81
CA PHE A 48 -2.03 1.05 3.45
C PHE A 48 -2.86 -0.13 2.92
N GLY A 49 -3.90 -0.53 3.66
CA GLY A 49 -4.79 -1.62 3.26
C GLY A 49 -5.46 -1.35 1.92
N GLY A 50 -6.04 -0.16 1.73
CA GLY A 50 -6.71 0.22 0.49
C GLY A 50 -5.76 0.27 -0.72
N SER A 51 -4.58 0.86 -0.56
CA SER A 51 -3.57 0.93 -1.63
C SER A 51 -3.02 -0.45 -2.00
N LEU A 52 -2.79 -1.32 -1.02
CA LEU A 52 -2.35 -2.70 -1.25
C LEU A 52 -3.42 -3.51 -1.99
N THR A 53 -4.68 -3.44 -1.56
CA THR A 53 -5.78 -4.16 -2.22
C THR A 53 -5.96 -3.70 -3.66
N LEU A 54 -5.91 -2.39 -3.91
CA LEU A 54 -5.98 -1.83 -5.26
C LEU A 54 -4.83 -2.35 -6.13
N ALA A 55 -3.60 -2.34 -5.60
CA ALA A 55 -2.43 -2.83 -6.32
C ALA A 55 -2.54 -4.33 -6.68
N VAL A 56 -3.02 -5.16 -5.76
CA VAL A 56 -3.26 -6.60 -6.01
C VAL A 56 -4.36 -6.80 -7.04
N MET A 57 -5.45 -6.02 -6.99
CA MET A 57 -6.51 -6.06 -8.01
C MET A 57 -5.98 -5.70 -9.39
N VAL A 58 -5.16 -4.66 -9.51
CA VAL A 58 -4.58 -4.23 -10.78
C VAL A 58 -3.62 -5.30 -11.32
N LEU A 59 -2.76 -5.88 -10.48
CA LEU A 59 -1.89 -6.99 -10.90
C LEU A 59 -2.70 -8.21 -11.36
N SER A 60 -3.82 -8.50 -10.70
CA SER A 60 -4.73 -9.59 -11.10
C SER A 60 -5.41 -9.29 -12.43
N ALA A 61 -5.89 -8.06 -12.63
CA ALA A 61 -6.51 -7.62 -13.89
C ALA A 61 -5.51 -7.63 -15.07
N LEU A 62 -4.23 -7.35 -14.83
CA LEU A 62 -3.15 -7.44 -15.82
C LEU A 62 -2.70 -8.89 -16.11
N GLY A 63 -3.27 -9.88 -15.41
CA GLY A 63 -2.87 -11.29 -15.48
C GLY A 63 -1.41 -11.49 -15.08
N VAL A 64 -0.95 -10.69 -14.11
CA VAL A 64 0.36 -10.82 -13.46
C VAL A 64 0.24 -11.69 -12.22
N LEU A 65 -0.83 -11.55 -11.42
CA LEU A 65 -1.30 -12.61 -10.53
C LEU A 65 -2.12 -13.62 -11.34
#